data_AF-A0A7X9BDB2-F1
#
_entry.id   AF-A0A7X9BDB2-F1
#
_cell.length_a   1.000
_cell.length_b   1.000
_cell.length_c   1.000
_cell.angle_alpha   90.00
_cell.angle_beta   90.00
_cell.angle_gamma   90.00
#
_symmetry.space_group_name_H-M   'P 1'
#
loop_
_entity.id
_entity.type
_entity.pdbx_description
1 polymer ?
#
loop_
_entity_poly.entity_id
_entity_poly.type
_entity_poly.pdbx_seq_one_letter_code
_entity_poly.pdbx_strand_id
1 'polypeptide(L)'
;MPPIQNWLPPGKNCGLCGESSCKNFLRLVSAGQKNNYDCPFYDERQVCSQPEHPAEAIYTGKDILGHAYDFVLSSLPGEISARKIVLPFRPDLVEKLNIKKGGLVLGRPM
;
A
#
# COMPACT_ATOMS: atom_id res chain seq x y z
N MET A 1 -2.67 -37.83 7.99
CA MET A 1 -2.50 -36.66 7.11
C MET A 1 -2.77 -35.43 7.96
N PRO A 2 -1.81 -34.52 8.18
CA PRO A 2 -2.10 -33.31 8.95
C PRO A 2 -3.07 -32.42 8.15
N PRO A 3 -3.92 -31.63 8.82
CA PRO A 3 -4.95 -30.84 8.17
C PRO A 3 -4.32 -29.69 7.38
N ILE A 4 -4.92 -29.41 6.22
CA ILE A 4 -4.60 -28.32 5.32
C ILE A 4 -4.77 -27.02 6.12
N GLN A 5 -3.67 -26.30 6.37
CA GLN A 5 -3.75 -24.96 6.93
C GLN A 5 -4.61 -24.10 5.99
N ASN A 6 -5.70 -23.54 6.53
CA ASN A 6 -6.68 -22.67 5.87
C ASN A 6 -6.05 -21.33 5.45
N TRP A 7 -5.05 -21.36 4.58
CA TRP A 7 -4.46 -20.15 4.04
C TRP A 7 -5.15 -19.79 2.72
N LEU A 8 -5.63 -18.55 2.64
CA LEU A 8 -6.19 -17.98 1.42
C LEU A 8 -5.19 -16.98 0.83
N PRO A 9 -4.83 -17.11 -0.46
CA PRO A 9 -3.98 -16.14 -1.14
C PRO A 9 -4.62 -14.74 -1.15
N PRO A 10 -3.82 -13.66 -1.27
CA PRO A 10 -4.26 -12.27 -1.04
C PRO A 10 -5.21 -11.68 -2.09
N GLY A 11 -5.75 -12.48 -3.01
CA GLY A 11 -6.69 -12.03 -4.05
C GLY A 11 -6.12 -11.09 -5.12
N LYS A 12 -4.81 -10.81 -5.10
CA LYS A 12 -4.14 -9.83 -5.98
C LYS A 12 -4.06 -10.25 -7.46
N ASN A 13 -4.23 -11.54 -7.78
CA ASN A 13 -4.08 -12.10 -9.14
C ASN A 13 -2.78 -11.63 -9.83
N CYS A 14 -1.67 -11.61 -9.08
CA CYS A 14 -0.42 -10.98 -9.49
C CYS A 14 0.45 -11.79 -10.48
N GLY A 15 0.14 -13.07 -10.74
CA GLY A 15 0.92 -13.91 -11.65
C GLY A 15 2.27 -14.41 -11.13
N LEU A 16 2.73 -13.98 -9.94
CA LEU A 16 4.08 -14.30 -9.45
C LEU A 16 4.32 -15.80 -9.18
N CYS A 17 3.27 -16.56 -8.88
CA CYS A 17 3.31 -18.02 -8.74
C CYS A 17 3.08 -18.77 -10.08
N GLY A 18 3.10 -18.06 -11.21
CA GLY A 18 2.86 -18.60 -12.55
C GLY A 18 1.39 -18.80 -12.93
N GLU A 19 0.43 -18.40 -12.09
CA GLU A 19 -1.01 -18.55 -12.35
C GLU A 19 -1.72 -17.23 -12.64
N SER A 20 -2.67 -17.27 -13.57
CA SER A 20 -3.47 -16.10 -13.98
C SER A 20 -4.44 -15.59 -12.91
N SER A 21 -4.77 -16.41 -11.90
CA SER A 21 -5.59 -15.98 -10.77
C SER A 21 -5.29 -16.78 -9.50
N CYS A 22 -5.55 -16.15 -8.35
CA CYS A 22 -5.46 -16.81 -7.04
C CYS A 22 -6.39 -18.03 -6.93
N LYS A 23 -7.53 -18.02 -7.65
CA LYS A 23 -8.45 -19.17 -7.72
C LYS A 23 -7.85 -20.34 -8.49
N ASN A 24 -7.19 -20.08 -9.63
CA ASN A 24 -6.52 -21.12 -10.40
C ASN A 24 -5.37 -21.75 -9.60
N PHE A 25 -4.59 -20.92 -8.91
CA PHE A 25 -3.55 -21.37 -8.00
C PHE A 25 -4.10 -22.32 -6.91
N LEU A 26 -5.16 -21.92 -6.19
CA LEU A 26 -5.79 -22.78 -5.18
C LEU A 26 -6.26 -24.12 -5.75
N ARG A 27 -6.80 -24.12 -6.97
CA ARG A 27 -7.23 -25.36 -7.64
C ARG A 27 -6.05 -26.30 -7.87
N LEU A 28 -4.90 -25.79 -8.30
CA LEU A 28 -3.69 -26.60 -8.52
C LEU A 28 -3.07 -27.09 -7.22
N VAL A 29 -3.10 -26.27 -6.17
CA VAL A 29 -2.69 -26.70 -4.82
C VAL A 29 -3.60 -27.82 -4.31
N SER A 30 -4.92 -27.68 -4.48
CA SER A 30 -5.88 -28.73 -4.08
C SER A 30 -5.72 -30.03 -4.89
N ALA A 31 -5.22 -29.93 -6.12
CA ALA A 31 -4.89 -31.06 -6.98
C ALA A 31 -3.50 -31.66 -6.71
N GLY A 32 -2.73 -31.12 -5.74
CA GLY A 32 -1.38 -31.58 -5.40
C GLY A 32 -0.31 -31.24 -6.44
N GLN A 33 -0.62 -30.40 -7.42
CA GLN A 33 0.32 -30.00 -8.49
C GLN A 33 1.20 -28.80 -8.10
N LYS A 34 0.77 -28.04 -7.09
CA LYS A 34 1.50 -26.91 -6.50
C LYS A 34 1.46 -26.98 -4.98
N ASN A 35 2.40 -26.30 -4.34
CA ASN A 35 2.44 -26.14 -2.90
C ASN A 35 2.13 -24.68 -2.53
N ASN A 36 1.63 -24.45 -1.32
CA ASN A 36 1.36 -23.09 -0.84
C ASN A 36 2.61 -22.19 -0.90
N TYR A 37 3.79 -22.75 -0.63
CA TYR A 37 5.08 -22.04 -0.72
C TYR A 37 5.44 -21.52 -2.11
N ASP A 38 4.75 -21.99 -3.17
CA ASP A 38 4.95 -21.45 -4.52
C ASP A 38 4.37 -20.03 -4.67
N CYS A 39 3.52 -19.60 -3.72
CA CYS A 39 3.08 -18.21 -3.65
C CYS A 39 4.06 -17.39 -2.81
N PRO A 40 4.66 -16.30 -3.34
CA PRO A 40 5.60 -15.47 -2.57
C PRO A 40 4.94 -14.73 -1.37
N PHE A 41 3.62 -14.79 -1.27
CA PHE A 41 2.86 -14.25 -0.15
C PHE A 41 2.48 -15.32 0.88
N TYR A 42 2.88 -16.58 0.67
CA TYR A 42 2.67 -17.64 1.66
C TYR A 42 3.76 -17.59 2.72
N ASP A 43 3.34 -17.49 3.98
CA ASP A 43 4.21 -17.54 5.13
C ASP A 43 3.51 -18.40 6.19
N GLU A 44 4.12 -19.51 6.60
CA GLU A 44 3.58 -20.40 7.63
C GLU A 44 3.42 -19.71 8.99
N ARG A 45 4.14 -18.61 9.21
CA ARG A 45 4.04 -17.78 10.42
C ARG A 45 2.92 -16.76 10.33
N GLN A 46 2.30 -16.59 9.16
CA GLN A 46 1.17 -15.69 8.95
C GLN A 46 -0.17 -16.38 9.20
N VAL A 47 -0.38 -16.78 10.46
CA VAL A 47 -1.60 -16.34 11.17
C VAL A 47 -1.36 -14.92 11.66
N CYS A 48 -0.85 -14.05 10.79
CA CYS A 48 -0.92 -12.62 10.99
C CYS A 48 -2.29 -12.28 10.44
N SER A 49 -3.29 -12.39 11.33
CA SER A 49 -4.39 -11.44 11.39
C SER A 49 -3.86 -10.15 10.78
N GLN A 50 -4.36 -9.77 9.60
CA GLN A 50 -4.16 -8.40 9.18
C GLN A 50 -4.56 -7.59 10.41
N PRO A 51 -3.68 -6.77 11.00
CA PRO A 51 -4.19 -5.84 11.97
C PRO A 51 -5.22 -5.06 11.16
N GLU A 52 -6.51 -5.21 11.52
CA GLU A 52 -7.64 -4.53 10.88
C GLU A 52 -7.45 -2.99 10.93
N HIS A 53 -6.39 -2.56 11.61
CA HIS A 53 -5.92 -1.21 11.77
C HIS A 53 -4.46 -1.13 11.30
N PRO A 54 -4.09 -0.21 10.40
CA PRO A 54 -2.69 0.08 10.14
C PRO A 54 -1.99 0.39 11.47
N ALA A 55 -0.79 -0.15 11.68
CA ALA A 55 0.01 0.16 12.86
C ALA A 55 0.12 1.69 13.00
N GLU A 56 -0.37 2.22 14.12
CA GLU A 56 -0.37 3.65 14.39
C GLU A 56 1.08 4.16 14.41
N ALA A 57 1.39 5.11 13.53
CA ALA A 57 2.70 5.73 13.52
C ALA A 57 2.84 6.66 14.74
N ILE A 58 3.94 6.53 15.47
CA ILE A 58 4.24 7.38 16.63
C ILE A 58 4.93 8.65 16.12
N TYR A 59 4.23 9.78 16.18
CA TYR A 59 4.74 11.08 15.74
C TYR A 59 5.36 11.86 16.90
N THR A 60 6.69 11.77 17.04
CA THR A 60 7.45 12.45 18.10
C THR A 60 7.63 13.97 17.88
N GLY A 61 7.23 14.48 16.71
CA GLY A 61 7.53 15.84 16.26
C GLY A 61 8.97 16.04 15.76
N LYS A 62 9.78 14.97 15.72
CA LYS A 62 11.15 14.99 15.18
C LYS A 62 11.39 13.83 14.22
N ASP A 63 12.16 14.07 13.17
CA ASP A 63 12.58 13.05 12.23
C ASP A 63 13.68 12.15 12.81
N ILE A 64 14.14 11.18 12.03
CA ILE A 64 15.17 10.20 12.44
C ILE A 64 16.54 10.83 12.74
N LEU A 65 16.78 12.07 12.29
CA LEU A 65 17.99 12.84 12.55
C LEU A 65 17.79 13.86 13.68
N GLY A 66 16.58 13.95 14.25
CA GLY A 66 16.22 14.87 15.32
C GLY A 66 15.74 16.24 14.87
N HIS A 67 15.55 16.47 13.56
CA HIS A 67 15.00 17.72 13.04
C HIS A 67 13.50 17.80 13.26
N ALA A 68 12.99 18.97 13.62
CA ALA A 68 11.55 19.19 13.74
C ALA A 68 10.89 19.18 12.35
N TYR A 69 9.69 18.62 12.26
CA TYR A 69 8.83 18.71 11.07
C TYR A 69 7.52 19.40 11.40
N ASP A 70 6.96 20.10 10.44
CA ASP A 70 5.73 20.88 10.62
C ASP A 70 4.46 20.10 10.29
N PHE A 71 4.56 19.05 9.46
CA PHE A 71 3.41 18.25 9.02
C PHE A 71 3.78 16.81 8.69
N VAL A 72 2.76 15.95 8.67
CA VAL A 72 2.83 14.55 8.24
C VAL A 72 1.83 14.34 7.11
N LEU A 73 2.23 13.61 6.08
CA LEU A 73 1.33 13.21 4.99
C LEU A 73 0.67 11.88 5.32
N SER A 74 -0.67 11.88 5.42
CA SER A 74 -1.47 10.66 5.51
C SER A 74 -1.85 10.13 4.12
N SER A 75 -2.22 8.85 4.04
CA SER A 75 -2.87 8.32 2.82
C SER A 75 -4.23 8.99 2.59
N LEU A 76 -4.63 9.06 1.32
CA LEU A 76 -6.00 9.42 0.95
C LEU A 76 -6.94 8.22 1.16
N PRO A 77 -8.26 8.44 1.31
CA PRO A 77 -9.23 7.35 1.41
C PRO A 77 -9.11 6.37 0.24
N GLY A 78 -8.94 5.09 0.54
CA GLY A 78 -8.77 4.02 -0.46
C GLY A 78 -7.33 3.79 -0.95
N GLU A 79 -6.37 4.59 -0.52
CA GLU A 79 -4.95 4.38 -0.82
C GLU A 79 -4.23 3.66 0.33
N ILE A 80 -3.29 2.78 -0.02
CA ILE A 80 -2.55 1.96 0.95
C ILE A 80 -1.48 2.78 1.70
N SER A 81 -1.03 3.90 1.13
CA SER A 81 0.02 4.75 1.70
C SER A 81 -0.10 6.18 1.17
N ALA A 82 0.56 7.12 1.85
CA ALA A 82 0.70 8.49 1.35
C ALA A 82 1.44 8.51 0.01
N ARG A 83 1.03 9.41 -0.89
CA ARG A 83 1.70 9.57 -2.19
C ARG A 83 3.12 10.09 -1.98
N LYS A 84 4.09 9.43 -2.61
CA LYS A 84 5.51 9.81 -2.56
C LYS A 84 5.79 11.20 -3.15
N ILE A 85 5.00 11.61 -4.14
CA ILE A 85 5.16 12.88 -4.84
C ILE A 85 3.91 13.71 -4.59
N VAL A 86 4.08 14.78 -3.81
CA VAL A 86 3.12 15.88 -3.78
C VAL A 86 3.54 16.82 -4.92
N LEU A 87 2.69 16.98 -5.92
CA LEU A 87 2.85 18.03 -6.94
C LEU A 87 1.97 19.21 -6.51
N PRO A 88 2.47 20.12 -5.64
CA PRO A 88 1.67 21.26 -5.18
C PRO A 88 1.33 22.22 -6.32
N PHE A 89 1.98 22.04 -7.48
CA PHE A 89 1.92 22.96 -8.60
C PHE A 89 1.80 22.19 -9.91
N ARG A 90 0.67 22.38 -10.59
CA ARG A 90 0.55 22.09 -12.02
C ARG A 90 0.97 23.37 -12.78
N PRO A 91 2.03 23.34 -13.62
CA PRO A 91 2.49 24.52 -14.36
C PRO A 91 1.39 25.21 -15.17
N ASP A 92 0.45 24.44 -15.74
CA ASP A 92 -0.65 25.00 -16.52
C ASP A 92 -1.67 25.79 -15.69
N LEU A 93 -1.79 25.51 -14.39
CA LEU A 93 -2.65 26.29 -13.49
C LEU A 93 -2.01 27.62 -13.11
N VAL A 94 -0.68 27.72 -13.13
CA VAL A 94 0.06 28.96 -12.82
C VAL A 94 -0.23 30.02 -13.88
N GLU A 95 -0.15 29.62 -15.15
CA GLU A 95 -0.43 30.48 -16.29
C GLU A 95 -1.91 30.84 -16.37
N LYS A 96 -2.80 29.83 -16.26
CA LYS A 96 -4.27 30.04 -16.32
C LYS A 96 -4.80 30.90 -15.19
N LEU A 97 -4.26 30.74 -13.98
CA LEU A 97 -4.69 31.50 -12.79
C LEU A 97 -3.84 32.76 -12.55
N ASN A 98 -2.86 33.04 -13.44
CA ASN A 98 -1.96 34.19 -13.37
C ASN A 98 -1.28 34.37 -12.00
N ILE A 99 -0.79 33.26 -11.43
CA ILE A 99 -0.18 33.24 -10.10
C ILE A 99 1.19 33.94 -10.17
N LYS A 100 1.41 34.93 -9.30
CA LYS A 100 2.65 35.70 -9.23
C LYS A 100 3.37 35.51 -7.91
N LYS A 101 4.67 35.80 -7.88
CA LYS A 101 5.49 35.80 -6.64
C LYS A 101 4.82 36.69 -5.58
N GLY A 102 4.60 36.12 -4.39
CA GLY A 102 3.88 36.81 -3.29
C GLY A 102 2.36 36.63 -3.32
N GLY A 103 1.80 35.92 -4.30
CA GLY A 103 0.38 35.59 -4.34
C GLY A 103 0.00 34.55 -3.28
N LEU A 104 -1.12 34.81 -2.59
CA LEU A 104 -1.76 33.84 -1.70
C LEU A 104 -2.62 32.90 -2.55
N VAL A 105 -2.30 31.61 -2.54
CA VAL A 105 -3.04 30.58 -3.28
C VAL A 105 -3.83 29.75 -2.28
N LEU A 106 -5.15 29.68 -2.47
CA LEU A 106 -6.06 28.83 -1.72
C LEU A 106 -6.53 27.70 -2.62
N GLY A 107 -6.29 26.47 -2.21
CA GLY A 107 -6.68 25.28 -2.96
C GLY A 107 -6.89 24.09 -2.03
N ARG A 108 -7.62 23.09 -2.53
CA ARG A 108 -7.67 21.80 -1.85
C ARG A 108 -6.31 21.11 -2.05
N PRO A 109 -5.62 20.68 -0.99
CA PRO A 109 -4.44 19.84 -1.13
C PRO A 109 -4.80 18.60 -1.94
N MET A 110 -3.98 18.25 -2.93
CA MET A 110 -4.08 16.99 -3.69
C MET A 110 -3.20 15.92 -3.07
#